data_AF-A0A2H9T1P2-F1
#
_entry.id   AF-A0A2H9T1P2-F1
#
_cell.length_a   1.000
_cell.length_b   1.000
_cell.length_c   1.000
_cell.angle_alpha   90.00
_cell.angle_beta   90.00
_cell.angle_gamma   90.00
#
_symmetry.space_group_name_H-M   'P 1'
#
loop_
_entity.id
_entity.type
_entity.pdbx_description
1 polymer ?
#
loop_
_entity_poly.entity_id
_entity_poly.type
_entity_poly.pdbx_seq_one_letter_code
_entity_poly.pdbx_strand_id
1 'polypeptide(L)' 'NPEIIVIGTGEPGLAEVTEETKEFIRGKGIELIVDKTEDAVKTFNVINEESLEEEGRQKKIIGLFHLTC' A
#
# COMPACT_ATOMS: atom_id res chain seq x y z
N ASN A 1 7.81 2.48 12.30
CA ASN A 1 6.53 2.47 11.57
C ASN A 1 6.78 2.68 10.10
N PRO A 2 5.95 2.07 9.22
CA PRO A 2 5.98 2.37 7.79
C PRO A 2 5.58 3.83 7.55
N GLU A 3 6.06 4.37 6.45
CA GLU A 3 5.65 5.67 5.90
C GLU A 3 4.43 5.48 4.99
N ILE A 4 4.38 4.35 4.26
CA ILE A 4 3.34 4.02 3.29
C ILE A 4 2.90 2.57 3.47
N ILE A 5 1.60 2.32 3.40
CA ILE A 5 1.00 0.99 3.29
C ILE A 5 0.26 0.89 1.96
N VAL A 6 0.52 -0.19 1.21
CA VAL A 6 -0.17 -0.51 -0.04
C VAL A 6 -0.96 -1.81 0.17
N ILE A 7 -2.26 -1.80 -0.10
CA ILE A 7 -3.14 -2.96 0.04
C ILE A 7 -3.70 -3.36 -1.33
N GLY A 8 -3.44 -4.60 -1.72
CA GLY A 8 -4.07 -5.27 -2.85
C GLY A 8 -5.29 -6.09 -2.40
N THR A 9 -6.47 -5.79 -2.93
CA THR A 9 -7.76 -6.41 -2.52
C THR A 9 -8.11 -7.71 -3.27
N GLY A 10 -7.15 -8.26 -4.02
CA GLY A 10 -7.37 -9.40 -4.92
C GLY A 10 -7.98 -8.98 -6.25
N GLU A 11 -8.36 -9.97 -7.05
CA GLU A 11 -9.17 -9.82 -8.26
C GLU A 11 -10.35 -10.79 -8.09
N PRO A 12 -11.62 -10.36 -8.08
CA PRO A 12 -12.13 -9.08 -8.60
C PRO A 12 -12.11 -7.90 -7.63
N GLY A 13 -11.40 -8.00 -6.49
CA GLY A 13 -11.31 -6.93 -5.49
C GLY A 13 -12.36 -7.06 -4.37
N LEU A 14 -12.73 -8.29 -4.02
CA LEU A 14 -13.78 -8.58 -3.02
C LEU A 14 -13.34 -8.31 -1.58
N ALA A 15 -12.03 -8.30 -1.32
CA ALA A 15 -11.53 -7.98 0.01
C ALA A 15 -11.73 -6.48 0.30
N GLU A 16 -12.57 -6.16 1.27
CA GLU A 16 -12.84 -4.78 1.67
C GLU A 16 -11.91 -4.35 2.81
N VAL A 17 -11.27 -3.20 2.65
CA VAL A 17 -10.61 -2.50 3.75
C VAL A 17 -11.65 -1.58 4.39
N THR A 18 -12.03 -1.85 5.64
CA THR A 18 -13.04 -1.06 6.35
C THR A 18 -12.62 0.40 6.55
N GLU A 19 -13.58 1.31 6.66
CA GLU A 19 -13.30 2.72 6.96
C GLU A 19 -12.57 2.89 8.30
N GLU A 20 -12.93 2.12 9.33
CA GLU A 20 -12.21 2.11 10.62
C GLU A 20 -10.72 1.80 10.43
N THR A 21 -10.39 0.82 9.59
CA THR A 21 -8.98 0.49 9.28
C THR A 21 -8.29 1.65 8.57
N LYS A 22 -8.95 2.27 7.59
CA LYS A 22 -8.40 3.41 6.83
C LYS A 22 -8.14 4.60 7.74
N GLU A 23 -9.10 4.95 8.60
CA GLU A 23 -8.99 6.05 9.56
C GLU A 23 -7.90 5.79 10.59
N PHE A 24 -7.82 4.57 11.12
CA PHE A 24 -6.77 4.19 12.07
C PHE A 24 -5.37 4.31 11.47
N ILE A 25 -5.18 3.87 10.22
CA ILE A 25 -3.89 3.97 9.52
C ILE A 25 -3.54 5.44 9.25
N ARG A 26 -4.46 6.22 8.69
CA ARG A 26 -4.24 7.65 8.42
C ARG A 26 -4.02 8.46 9.70
N GLY A 27 -4.73 8.13 10.78
CA GLY A 27 -4.56 8.75 12.11
C GLY A 27 -3.18 8.52 12.71
N LYS A 28 -2.43 7.52 12.24
CA LYS A 28 -1.01 7.30 12.58
C LYS A 28 -0.03 8.07 11.70
N GLY A 29 -0.52 8.90 10.78
CA GLY A 29 0.31 9.62 9.80
C GLY A 29 0.93 8.71 8.74
N ILE A 30 0.32 7.54 8.50
CA ILE A 30 0.77 6.58 7.49
C ILE A 30 -0.07 6.79 6.23
N GLU A 31 0.59 6.96 5.09
CA GLU A 31 -0.09 7.01 3.80
C GLU A 31 -0.67 5.64 3.45
N LEU A 32 -1.89 5.61 2.92
CA LEU A 32 -2.60 4.36 2.61
C LEU A 32 -3.08 4.37 1.17
N ILE A 33 -2.61 3.40 0.39
CA ILE A 33 -3.03 3.12 -0.98
C ILE A 33 -3.78 1.78 -0.98
N VAL A 34 -4.98 1.74 -1.55
CA VAL A 34 -5.80 0.53 -1.65
C VAL A 34 -6.26 0.40 -3.08
N ASP A 35 -5.96 -0.73 -3.72
CA ASP A 35 -6.35 -1.01 -5.09
C ASP A 35 -6.51 -2.53 -5.32
N LYS A 36 -6.91 -2.93 -6.51
CA LYS A 36 -6.79 -4.32 -6.97
C LYS A 36 -5.34 -4.77 -6.89
N THR A 37 -5.13 -6.05 -6.59
CA THR A 37 -3.77 -6.55 -6.33
C THR A 37 -2.80 -6.30 -7.49
N GLU A 38 -3.25 -6.41 -8.74
CA GLU A 38 -2.39 -6.15 -9.90
C GLU A 38 -1.81 -4.72 -9.88
N ASP A 39 -2.66 -3.72 -9.65
CA ASP A 39 -2.27 -2.32 -9.67
C ASP A 39 -1.53 -1.92 -8.39
N ALA A 40 -1.96 -2.45 -7.24
CA ALA A 40 -1.28 -2.29 -5.96
C ALA A 40 0.19 -2.78 -6.00
N VAL A 41 0.46 -3.90 -6.68
CA VAL A 41 1.84 -4.40 -6.86
C VAL A 41 2.67 -3.46 -7.74
N LYS A 42 2.10 -2.93 -8.83
CA LYS A 42 2.78 -1.95 -9.70
C LYS A 42 3.16 -0.70 -8.90
N THR A 43 2.21 -0.15 -8.15
CA THR A 43 2.45 1.03 -7.30
C THR A 43 3.51 0.78 -6.24
N PHE A 44 3.47 -0.37 -5.58
CA PHE A 44 4.49 -0.74 -4.59
C PHE A 44 5.89 -0.75 -5.20
N ASN A 45 6.06 -1.39 -6.36
CA ASN A 45 7.37 -1.51 -7.02
C ASN A 45 7.91 -0.13 -7.41
N VAL A 46 7.08 0.73 -8.02
CA VAL A 46 7.45 2.10 -8.40
C VAL A 46 7.94 2.89 -7.19
N ILE A 47 7.15 2.94 -6.10
CA ILE A 47 7.52 3.70 -4.89
C ILE A 47 8.80 3.13 -4.24
N ASN A 48 8.93 1.80 -4.23
CA ASN A 48 10.09 1.14 -3.67
C ASN A 48 11.37 1.46 -4.48
N GLU A 49 11.29 1.56 -5.80
CA GLU A 49 12.43 1.93 -6.64
C GLU A 49 12.73 3.44 -6.56
N GLU A 50 11.73 4.30 -6.76
CA GLU A 50 11.89 5.76 -6.83
C GLU A 50 12.35 6.39 -5.52
N SER A 51 11.94 5.84 -4.36
CA SER A 51 12.26 6.45 -3.06
C SER A 51 13.75 6.60 -2.80
N LEU A 52 14.58 5.66 -3.27
CA LEU A 52 16.03 5.73 -3.15
C LEU A 52 16.64 6.89 -3.93
N GLU A 53 16.10 7.16 -5.11
CA GLU A 53 16.66 8.11 -6.07
C GLU A 53 16.36 9.56 -5.67
N GLU A 54 15.14 9.83 -5.22
CA GLU A 54 14.70 11.20 -4.91
C GLU A 54 15.09 11.66 -3.51
N GLU A 55 14.99 10.79 -2.50
CA GLU A 55 15.17 11.17 -1.09
C GLU A 55 16.55 10.82 -0.54
N GLY A 56 17.39 10.14 -1.34
CA GLY A 56 18.68 9.61 -0.89
C GLY A 56 18.55 8.54 0.20
N ARG A 57 17.34 8.01 0.42
CA ARG A 57 17.02 6.94 1.37
C ARG A 57 15.79 6.16 0.90
N GLN A 58 15.75 4.87 1.20
CA GLN A 58 14.55 4.07 0.98
C GLN A 58 13.38 4.56 1.86
N LYS A 59 12.19 4.75 1.27
CA LYS A 59 10.95 4.89 2.04
C LYS A 59 10.59 3.57 2.71
N LYS A 60 10.12 3.62 3.97
CA LYS A 60 9.63 2.43 4.66
C LYS A 60 8.22 2.08 4.18
N ILE A 61 8.14 1.32 3.11
CA ILE A 61 6.88 0.84 2.52
C ILE A 61 6.54 -0.58 2.99
N ILE A 62 5.26 -0.89 3.20
CA ILE A 62 4.76 -2.24 3.45
C ILE A 62 3.63 -2.55 2.45
N GLY A 63 3.70 -3.72 1.80
CA GLY A 63 2.65 -4.25 0.93
C GLY A 63 1.86 -5.38 1.60
N LEU A 64 0.54 -5.35 1.48
CA LEU A 64 -0.37 -6.43 1.89
C LEU A 64 -1.18 -6.84 0.66
N PHE A 65 -0.93 -8.03 0.12
CA PHE A 65 -1.53 -8.45 -1.14
C PHE A 65 -2.39 -9.69 -0.94
N HIS A 66 -3.69 -9.55 -1.17
CA HIS A 66 -4.56 -10.70 -1.31
C HIS A 66 -4.40 -11.27 -2.73
N LEU A 67 -4.00 -12.55 -2.84
CA LEU A 67 -3.65 -13.16 -4.13
C LEU A 67 -4.83 -13.87 -4.82
N THR A 68 -5.97 -13.97 -4.15
CA THR A 68 -7.14 -14.74 -4.60
C THR A 68 -8.41 -13.90 -4.59
N CYS A 69 -9.56 -14.54 -4.86
CA CYS A 69 -10.90 -13.99 -4.62
C CYS A 69 -11.39 -14.34 -3.22
#